data_AF-A0A484CTM0-F1
#
_entry.id   AF-A0A484CTM0-F1
#
_cell.length_a   1.000
_cell.length_b   1.000
_cell.length_c   1.000
_cell.angle_alpha   90.00
_cell.angle_beta   90.00
_cell.angle_gamma   90.00
#
_symmetry.space_group_name_H-M   'P 1'
#
loop_
_entity.id
_entity.type
_entity.pdbx_description
1 polymer ?
#
loop_
_entity_poly.entity_id
_entity_poly.type
_entity_poly.pdbx_seq_one_letter_code
_entity_poly.pdbx_strand_id
1 'polypeptide(L)'
;MEEQQRALDILSSQVTELMTKVQTLSSEVQRSNTEMYSIKPVQSHGEHWLGLRKVFHIVNQKDTRFQLHIALVSHDDVTSYASYDDFHLDSETQFFSIHLGRYAGSAGDAFRGYDQDQNQDTAPFSASDVDNDGCNPSCSIDNRTVESCSIQHNQTGWWFNQCGLANLNGSPEDDEHNQGQRTHILWDTWRQNGVPHVIKSVTMKVRRIATNN
;
A
#
# COMPACT_ATOMS: atom_id res chain seq x y z
N MET A 1 50.18 2.86 -56.40
CA MET A 1 50.32 2.84 -54.93
C MET A 1 49.42 3.88 -54.26
N GLU A 2 49.42 5.15 -54.68
CA GLU A 2 48.53 6.18 -54.07
C GLU A 2 47.03 5.87 -54.18
N GLU A 3 46.58 5.29 -55.30
CA GLU A 3 45.17 4.98 -55.53
C GLU A 3 44.66 3.86 -54.60
N GLN A 4 45.51 2.87 -54.32
CA GLN A 4 45.22 1.81 -53.34
C GLN A 4 45.20 2.36 -51.90
N GLN A 5 46.09 3.29 -51.57
CA GLN A 5 46.09 3.93 -50.25
C GLN A 5 44.82 4.77 -50.03
N ARG A 6 44.39 5.54 -51.03
CA ARG A 6 43.12 6.29 -50.97
C ARG A 6 41.91 5.37 -50.80
N ALA A 7 41.88 4.23 -51.50
CA ALA A 7 40.80 3.25 -51.35
C ALA A 7 40.77 2.65 -49.93
N LEU A 8 41.94 2.36 -49.36
CA LEU A 8 42.07 1.89 -47.97
C LEU A 8 41.60 2.94 -46.95
N ASP A 9 41.95 4.21 -47.14
CA ASP A 9 41.54 5.29 -46.26
C ASP A 9 40.01 5.51 -46.29
N ILE A 10 39.39 5.42 -47.47
CA ILE A 10 37.93 5.50 -47.64
C ILE A 10 37.24 4.33 -46.93
N LEU A 11 37.73 3.10 -47.12
CA LEU A 11 37.18 1.91 -46.46
C LEU A 11 37.32 2.01 -44.93
N SER A 12 38.46 2.48 -44.43
CA SER A 12 38.68 2.70 -43.00
C SER A 12 37.71 3.74 -42.42
N SER A 13 37.49 4.84 -43.14
CA SER A 13 36.50 5.86 -42.74
C SER A 13 35.08 5.29 -42.69
N GLN A 14 34.68 4.51 -43.70
CA GLN A 14 33.35 3.89 -43.75
C GLN A 14 33.15 2.87 -42.64
N VAL A 15 34.16 2.06 -42.34
CA VAL A 15 34.12 1.11 -41.22
C VAL A 15 33.99 1.85 -39.89
N THR A 16 34.71 2.95 -39.72
CA THR A 16 34.64 3.76 -38.49
C THR A 16 33.25 4.37 -38.31
N GLU A 17 32.68 4.94 -39.38
CA GLU A 17 31.32 5.50 -39.36
C GLU A 17 30.26 4.42 -39.05
N LEU A 18 30.42 3.23 -39.63
CA LEU A 18 29.51 2.11 -39.39
C LEU A 18 29.57 1.67 -37.93
N MET A 19 30.77 1.55 -37.36
CA MET A 19 30.98 1.17 -35.97
C MET A 19 30.35 2.20 -35.01
N THR A 20 30.47 3.49 -35.32
CA THR A 20 29.80 4.55 -34.54
C THR A 20 28.27 4.41 -34.61
N LYS A 21 27.71 4.19 -35.80
CA LYS A 21 26.25 4.00 -35.96
C LYS A 21 25.74 2.78 -35.19
N VAL A 22 26.49 1.68 -35.19
CA VAL A 22 26.16 0.47 -34.42
C VAL A 22 26.16 0.74 -32.92
N GLN A 23 27.16 1.47 -32.41
CA GLN A 23 27.21 1.85 -31.00
C GLN A 23 26.04 2.76 -30.59
N THR A 24 25.71 3.75 -31.43
CA THR A 24 24.56 4.63 -31.18
C THR A 24 23.26 3.85 -31.14
N LEU A 25 22.99 3.00 -32.14
CA LEU A 25 21.79 2.16 -32.17
C LEU A 25 21.72 1.19 -30.98
N SER A 26 22.86 0.60 -30.59
CA SER A 26 22.92 -0.25 -29.39
C SER A 26 22.53 0.54 -28.15
N SER A 27 23.03 1.77 -28.00
CA SER A 27 22.71 2.63 -26.86
C SER A 27 21.23 3.07 -26.84
N GLU A 28 20.64 3.34 -28.00
CA GLU A 28 19.23 3.70 -28.14
C GLU A 28 18.31 2.52 -27.83
N VAL A 29 18.64 1.32 -28.30
CA VAL A 29 17.90 0.08 -27.97
C VAL A 29 17.97 -0.19 -26.47
N GLN A 30 19.15 -0.01 -25.87
CA GLN A 30 19.34 -0.23 -24.43
C GLN A 30 18.57 0.80 -23.59
N ARG A 31 18.54 2.06 -24.04
CA ARG A 31 17.72 3.12 -23.45
C ARG A 31 16.22 2.83 -23.62
N SER A 32 15.77 2.44 -24.81
CA SER A 32 14.37 2.09 -25.07
C SER A 32 13.92 0.90 -24.23
N ASN A 33 14.76 -0.12 -24.06
CA ASN A 33 14.47 -1.25 -23.18
C ASN A 33 14.40 -0.81 -21.71
N THR A 34 15.29 0.09 -21.28
CA THR A 34 15.27 0.64 -19.92
C THR A 34 14.04 1.52 -19.66
N GLU A 35 13.58 2.27 -20.66
CA GLU A 35 12.37 3.09 -20.57
C GLU A 35 11.08 2.23 -20.60
N MET A 36 11.06 1.14 -21.37
CA MET A 36 9.94 0.18 -21.41
C MET A 36 9.72 -0.56 -20.07
N TYR A 37 10.80 -0.80 -19.32
CA TYR A 37 10.76 -1.38 -17.96
C TYR A 37 10.90 -0.34 -16.84
N SER A 38 10.96 0.95 -17.18
CA SER A 38 10.87 2.02 -16.18
C SER A 38 9.43 2.07 -15.70
N ILE A 39 9.14 1.29 -14.66
CA ILE A 39 8.03 1.53 -13.75
C ILE A 39 8.30 2.89 -13.12
N LYS A 40 7.91 3.98 -13.79
CA LYS A 40 7.79 5.27 -13.14
C LYS A 40 6.86 5.02 -11.94
N PRO A 41 7.26 5.38 -10.71
CA PRO A 41 6.35 5.29 -9.59
C PRO A 41 5.08 6.02 -10.01
N VAL A 42 3.92 5.38 -9.83
CA VAL A 42 2.65 6.09 -9.91
C VAL A 42 2.68 7.10 -8.77
N GLN A 43 3.13 8.31 -9.08
CA GLN A 43 3.10 9.43 -8.17
C GLN A 43 1.70 10.03 -8.32
N SER A 44 0.71 9.40 -7.70
CA SER A 44 -0.58 10.05 -7.51
C SER A 44 -0.36 11.11 -6.42
N HIS A 45 -0.28 12.36 -6.85
CA HIS A 45 -0.40 13.48 -5.93
C HIS A 45 -1.86 13.54 -5.49
N GLY A 46 -2.24 12.81 -4.43
CA GLY A 46 -3.59 12.81 -3.89
C GLY A 46 -4.02 11.51 -3.21
N GLU A 47 -5.18 11.57 -2.57
CA GLU A 47 -5.87 10.43 -1.97
C GLU A 47 -6.30 9.43 -3.04
N HIS A 48 -5.99 8.16 -2.84
CA HIS A 48 -6.40 7.10 -3.75
C HIS A 48 -6.37 5.75 -3.05
N TRP A 49 -7.17 4.83 -3.58
CA TRP A 49 -7.07 3.40 -3.28
C TRP A 49 -6.69 2.66 -4.56
N LEU A 50 -5.64 1.84 -4.50
CA LEU A 50 -5.17 1.12 -5.69
C LEU A 50 -6.22 0.11 -6.22
N GLY A 51 -7.10 -0.37 -5.34
CA GLY A 51 -8.12 -1.38 -5.61
C GLY A 51 -7.66 -2.78 -5.21
N LEU A 52 -8.51 -3.51 -4.49
CA LEU A 52 -8.19 -4.81 -3.89
C LEU A 52 -7.71 -5.85 -4.90
N ARG A 53 -8.34 -5.93 -6.09
CA ARG A 53 -7.91 -6.84 -7.16
C ARG A 53 -6.47 -6.58 -7.57
N LYS A 54 -6.05 -5.32 -7.73
CA LYS A 54 -4.66 -4.99 -8.09
C LYS A 54 -3.72 -5.32 -6.95
N VAL A 55 -4.09 -4.99 -5.71
CA VAL A 55 -3.29 -5.32 -4.52
C VAL A 55 -3.07 -6.83 -4.44
N PHE A 56 -4.13 -7.64 -4.52
CA PHE A 56 -4.07 -9.11 -4.53
C PHE A 56 -3.07 -9.65 -5.56
N HIS A 57 -3.12 -9.19 -6.81
CA HIS A 57 -2.17 -9.66 -7.85
C HIS A 57 -0.72 -9.24 -7.58
N ILE A 58 -0.51 -8.11 -6.90
CA ILE A 58 0.84 -7.66 -6.52
C ILE A 58 1.38 -8.52 -5.38
N VAL A 59 0.61 -8.70 -4.31
CA VAL A 59 1.12 -9.28 -3.05
C VAL A 59 1.09 -10.81 -2.99
N ASN A 60 0.42 -11.46 -3.95
CA ASN A 60 0.35 -12.92 -4.06
C ASN A 60 1.25 -13.48 -5.19
N GLN A 61 2.29 -12.76 -5.61
CA GLN A 61 3.25 -13.29 -6.57
C GLN A 61 3.96 -14.54 -6.01
N LYS A 62 4.07 -15.59 -6.83
CA LYS A 62 4.71 -16.86 -6.43
C LYS A 62 6.15 -16.64 -5.94
N ASP A 63 6.56 -17.48 -4.99
CA ASP A 63 7.92 -17.53 -4.42
C ASP A 63 8.41 -16.18 -3.91
N THR A 64 7.46 -15.35 -3.44
CA THR A 64 7.72 -13.98 -3.02
C THR A 64 6.93 -13.66 -1.77
N ARG A 65 7.54 -12.91 -0.85
CA ARG A 65 6.88 -12.32 0.31
C ARG A 65 6.87 -10.81 0.19
N PHE A 66 5.81 -10.18 0.69
CA PHE A 66 5.67 -8.73 0.68
C PHE A 66 5.58 -8.20 2.10
N GLN A 67 6.19 -7.04 2.33
CA GLN A 67 5.97 -6.25 3.53
C GLN A 67 4.90 -5.20 3.24
N LEU A 68 3.93 -5.08 4.14
CA LEU A 68 3.11 -3.88 4.26
C LEU A 68 3.79 -2.90 5.20
N HIS A 69 3.90 -1.64 4.79
CA HIS A 69 4.40 -0.53 5.60
C HIS A 69 3.38 0.59 5.61
N ILE A 70 3.01 1.03 6.81
CA ILE A 70 2.02 2.08 7.07
C ILE A 70 2.76 3.23 7.72
N ALA A 71 2.79 4.37 7.05
CA ALA A 71 3.34 5.61 7.59
C ALA A 71 2.20 6.51 8.06
N LEU A 72 2.30 7.03 9.28
CA LEU A 72 1.29 7.86 9.94
C LEU A 72 1.89 9.21 10.29
N VAL A 73 1.11 10.28 10.09
CA VAL A 73 1.45 11.64 10.51
C VAL A 73 0.27 12.23 11.25
N SER A 74 0.51 12.79 12.44
CA SER A 74 -0.53 13.42 13.27
C SER A 74 -0.78 14.86 12.85
N HIS A 75 -1.82 15.50 13.38
CA HIS A 75 -2.06 16.93 13.20
C HIS A 75 -0.91 17.80 13.71
N ASP A 76 -0.23 17.38 14.78
CA ASP A 76 0.94 18.04 15.34
C ASP A 76 2.27 17.63 14.66
N ASP A 77 2.18 17.04 13.46
CA ASP A 77 3.31 16.58 12.64
C ASP A 77 4.24 15.56 13.33
N VAL A 78 3.74 14.85 14.35
CA VAL A 78 4.41 13.67 14.92
C VAL A 78 4.24 12.51 13.95
N THR A 79 5.33 11.79 13.68
CA THR A 79 5.31 10.65 12.75
C THR A 79 5.43 9.34 13.50
N SER A 80 4.75 8.31 12.99
CA SER A 80 4.92 6.94 13.46
C SER A 80 4.72 5.95 12.31
N TYR A 81 4.95 4.67 12.56
CA TYR A 81 4.76 3.65 11.55
C TYR A 81 4.37 2.28 12.13
N ALA A 82 3.78 1.46 11.28
CA ALA A 82 3.50 0.05 11.50
C ALA A 82 3.94 -0.74 10.25
N SER A 83 4.59 -1.89 10.44
CA SER A 83 5.03 -2.75 9.34
C SER A 83 4.75 -4.21 9.65
N TYR A 84 4.40 -4.98 8.63
CA TYR A 84 4.11 -6.41 8.71
C TYR A 84 4.94 -7.16 7.67
N ASP A 85 5.75 -8.13 8.09
CA ASP A 85 6.73 -8.81 7.23
C ASP A 85 6.17 -9.93 6.34
N ASP A 86 4.85 -10.10 6.31
CA ASP A 86 4.18 -11.05 5.43
C ASP A 86 2.76 -10.57 5.13
N PHE A 87 2.61 -9.75 4.10
CA PHE A 87 1.33 -9.20 3.67
C PHE A 87 0.86 -9.91 2.40
N HIS A 88 -0.29 -10.56 2.48
CA HIS A 88 -0.99 -11.12 1.33
C HIS A 88 -2.50 -11.03 1.53
N LEU A 89 -3.25 -11.19 0.44
CA LEU A 89 -4.72 -11.19 0.48
C LEU A 89 -5.24 -12.53 -0.04
N ASP A 90 -6.36 -13.00 0.48
CA ASP A 90 -7.09 -14.09 -0.15
C ASP A 90 -7.79 -13.64 -1.45
N SER A 91 -8.32 -14.61 -2.19
CA SER A 91 -9.03 -14.36 -3.45
C SER A 91 -10.34 -13.60 -3.24
N GLU A 92 -10.90 -13.08 -4.34
CA GLU A 92 -12.20 -12.42 -4.37
C GLU A 92 -13.34 -13.32 -3.83
N THR A 93 -13.26 -14.65 -4.05
CA THR A 93 -14.21 -15.64 -3.51
C THR A 93 -14.13 -15.82 -1.99
N GLN A 94 -13.05 -15.34 -1.39
CA GLN A 94 -12.82 -15.30 0.05
C GLN A 94 -12.78 -13.84 0.54
N PHE A 95 -13.46 -12.95 -0.19
CA PHE A 95 -13.65 -11.55 0.19
C PHE A 95 -12.35 -10.78 0.47
N PHE A 96 -11.25 -11.16 -0.18
CA PHE A 96 -9.94 -10.50 0.01
C PHE A 96 -9.47 -10.44 1.47
N SER A 97 -9.67 -11.51 2.25
CA SER A 97 -9.19 -11.58 3.63
C SER A 97 -7.71 -11.19 3.74
N ILE A 98 -7.39 -10.36 4.73
CA ILE A 98 -6.04 -9.86 4.94
C ILE A 98 -5.21 -10.85 5.75
N HIS A 99 -3.94 -11.00 5.41
CA HIS A 99 -2.99 -11.78 6.22
C HIS A 99 -1.76 -10.94 6.53
N LEU A 100 -1.36 -10.92 7.79
CA LEU A 100 -0.28 -10.08 8.31
C LEU A 100 0.77 -10.89 9.08
N GLY A 101 2.03 -10.78 8.64
CA GLY A 101 3.19 -11.34 9.33
C GLY A 101 3.57 -10.59 10.61
N ARG A 102 4.81 -10.76 11.04
CA ARG A 102 5.31 -10.16 12.29
C ARG A 102 5.26 -8.64 12.22
N TYR A 103 4.77 -8.04 13.30
CA TYR A 103 4.71 -6.60 13.44
C TYR A 103 6.07 -6.00 13.83
N ALA A 104 6.38 -4.83 13.27
CA ALA A 104 7.40 -3.93 13.73
C ALA A 104 6.94 -2.48 13.52
N GLY A 105 7.03 -1.65 14.55
CA GLY A 105 6.58 -0.28 14.46
C GLY A 105 6.61 0.46 15.79
N SER A 106 6.43 1.77 15.71
CA SER A 106 6.28 2.68 16.85
C SER A 106 4.83 3.12 17.09
N ALA A 107 3.90 2.70 16.23
CA ALA A 107 2.49 3.12 16.28
C ALA A 107 1.61 2.19 17.12
N GLY A 108 2.15 1.10 17.67
CA GLY A 108 1.34 -0.02 18.16
C GLY A 108 0.71 -0.83 17.02
N ASP A 109 0.26 -2.05 17.32
CA ASP A 109 -0.31 -2.98 16.35
C ASP A 109 -1.84 -2.88 16.34
N ALA A 110 -2.40 -1.89 15.64
CA ALA A 110 -3.85 -1.65 15.62
C ALA A 110 -4.64 -2.75 14.88
N PHE A 111 -4.04 -3.45 13.90
CA PHE A 111 -4.70 -4.59 13.27
C PHE A 111 -4.92 -5.73 14.26
N ARG A 112 -3.96 -6.01 15.16
CA ARG A 112 -4.14 -7.08 16.15
C ARG A 112 -4.94 -6.65 17.38
N GLY A 113 -5.04 -5.36 17.63
CA GLY A 113 -5.75 -4.80 18.76
C GLY A 113 -5.13 -5.16 20.12
N TYR A 114 -5.90 -5.01 21.19
CA TYR A 114 -5.52 -5.42 22.55
C TYR A 114 -6.11 -6.78 22.92
N ASP A 115 -7.27 -7.10 22.35
CA ASP A 115 -8.05 -8.29 22.63
C ASP A 115 -8.31 -9.11 21.34
N GLN A 116 -8.61 -10.40 21.49
CA GLN A 116 -8.73 -11.32 20.36
C GLN A 116 -9.89 -10.98 19.42
N ASP A 117 -10.98 -10.47 19.96
CA ASP A 117 -12.18 -10.03 19.23
C ASP A 117 -11.93 -8.80 18.35
N GLN A 118 -10.91 -7.99 18.67
CA GLN A 118 -10.50 -6.82 17.89
C GLN A 118 -9.51 -7.18 16.77
N ASN A 119 -9.01 -8.41 16.71
CA ASN A 119 -7.96 -8.79 15.77
C ASN A 119 -8.52 -8.86 14.34
N GLN A 120 -8.08 -7.94 13.50
CA GLN A 120 -8.45 -7.77 12.10
C GLN A 120 -7.55 -8.59 11.16
N ASP A 121 -6.49 -9.25 11.65
CA ASP A 121 -5.75 -10.23 10.86
C ASP A 121 -6.68 -11.41 10.50
N THR A 122 -6.56 -11.92 9.27
CA THR A 122 -7.46 -12.92 8.65
C THR A 122 -8.89 -12.46 8.40
N ALA A 123 -9.25 -11.23 8.76
CA ALA A 123 -10.60 -10.72 8.56
C ALA A 123 -10.89 -10.51 7.06
N PRO A 124 -12.08 -10.89 6.57
CA PRO A 124 -12.53 -10.57 5.22
C PRO A 124 -12.73 -9.06 5.05
N PHE A 125 -12.61 -8.58 3.81
CA PHE A 125 -12.92 -7.19 3.51
C PHE A 125 -14.45 -6.98 3.57
N SER A 126 -14.84 -5.89 4.21
CA SER A 126 -16.22 -5.45 4.35
C SER A 126 -16.39 -4.07 3.72
N ALA A 127 -17.56 -3.81 3.16
CA ALA A 127 -17.95 -2.54 2.56
C ALA A 127 -19.44 -2.27 2.84
N SER A 128 -19.96 -1.09 2.47
CA SER A 128 -21.35 -0.73 2.77
C SER A 128 -22.39 -1.63 2.10
N ASP A 129 -22.02 -2.29 1.01
CA ASP A 129 -22.84 -3.22 0.23
C ASP A 129 -22.57 -4.70 0.53
N VAL A 130 -21.50 -5.00 1.28
CA VAL A 130 -21.10 -6.38 1.64
C VAL A 130 -20.60 -6.39 3.07
N ASP A 131 -21.40 -6.98 3.96
CA ASP A 131 -21.08 -7.04 5.38
C ASP A 131 -20.42 -8.37 5.77
N ASN A 132 -19.11 -8.30 6.09
CA ASN A 132 -18.32 -9.41 6.60
C ASN A 132 -17.60 -9.05 7.91
N ASP A 133 -18.13 -8.08 8.67
CA ASP A 133 -17.35 -7.36 9.69
C ASP A 133 -17.26 -8.04 11.07
N GLY A 134 -17.83 -9.25 11.20
CA GLY A 134 -17.85 -10.02 12.45
C GLY A 134 -18.98 -9.64 13.42
N CYS A 135 -19.82 -8.64 13.11
CA CYS A 135 -20.98 -8.24 13.92
C CYS A 135 -22.28 -8.83 13.35
N ASN A 136 -22.53 -10.13 13.56
CA ASN A 136 -23.74 -10.79 13.05
C ASN A 136 -24.60 -11.41 14.18
N PRO A 137 -25.85 -10.95 14.40
CA PRO A 137 -26.54 -9.86 13.69
C PRO A 137 -26.11 -8.46 14.17
N SER A 138 -25.39 -8.38 15.30
CA SER A 138 -24.81 -7.16 15.83
C SER A 138 -23.75 -7.49 16.87
N CYS A 139 -22.94 -6.50 17.24
CA CYS A 139 -21.99 -6.53 18.33
C CYS A 139 -22.25 -5.35 19.29
N SER A 140 -21.75 -5.44 20.53
CA SER A 140 -21.86 -4.36 21.53
C SER A 140 -20.48 -3.75 21.76
N ILE A 141 -20.20 -2.61 21.14
CA ILE A 141 -18.90 -1.91 21.20
C ILE A 141 -19.12 -0.58 21.91
N ASP A 142 -18.39 -0.33 23.01
CA ASP A 142 -18.53 0.88 23.83
C ASP A 142 -19.97 1.20 24.26
N ASN A 143 -20.73 0.17 24.66
CA ASN A 143 -22.15 0.24 24.99
C ASN A 143 -23.07 0.71 23.83
N ARG A 144 -22.62 0.54 22.59
CA ARG A 144 -23.42 0.79 21.38
C ARG A 144 -23.64 -0.51 20.64
N THR A 145 -24.86 -0.73 20.21
CA THR A 145 -25.18 -1.80 19.27
C THR A 145 -24.69 -1.38 17.88
N VAL A 146 -23.82 -2.19 17.29
CA VAL A 146 -23.32 -2.00 15.93
C VAL A 146 -23.80 -3.16 15.08
N GLU A 147 -24.57 -2.85 14.05
CA GLU A 147 -25.07 -3.82 13.06
C GLU A 147 -24.17 -3.89 11.83
N SER A 148 -23.45 -2.80 11.53
CA SER A 148 -22.45 -2.77 10.45
C SER A 148 -21.39 -1.70 10.72
N CYS A 149 -20.14 -2.12 10.80
CA CYS A 149 -18.96 -1.29 10.99
C CYS A 149 -18.72 -0.36 9.80
N SER A 150 -18.98 -0.83 8.57
CA SER A 150 -18.88 0.03 7.39
C SER A 150 -19.84 1.23 7.53
N ILE A 151 -21.11 0.98 7.86
CA ILE A 151 -22.12 2.03 8.05
C ILE A 151 -21.71 2.98 9.19
N GLN A 152 -21.25 2.42 10.32
CA GLN A 152 -20.79 3.21 11.46
C GLN A 152 -19.58 4.10 11.13
N HIS A 153 -18.71 3.64 10.24
CA HIS A 153 -17.54 4.36 9.76
C HIS A 153 -17.79 5.04 8.41
N ASN A 154 -18.95 5.70 8.22
CA ASN A 154 -19.26 6.49 7.02
C ASN A 154 -19.13 5.74 5.69
N GLN A 155 -19.60 4.49 5.64
CA GLN A 155 -19.59 3.63 4.44
C GLN A 155 -18.17 3.32 3.92
N THR A 156 -17.14 3.40 4.77
CA THR A 156 -15.78 3.00 4.39
C THR A 156 -15.67 1.48 4.25
N GLY A 157 -14.90 1.03 3.27
CA GLY A 157 -14.52 -0.38 3.18
C GLY A 157 -13.24 -0.65 3.96
N TRP A 158 -13.18 -1.73 4.74
CA TRP A 158 -12.00 -2.13 5.50
C TRP A 158 -12.07 -3.62 5.91
N TRP A 159 -10.95 -4.15 6.40
CA TRP A 159 -10.91 -5.47 7.05
C TRP A 159 -11.41 -5.34 8.50
N PHE A 160 -12.71 -5.15 8.66
CA PHE A 160 -13.35 -5.04 9.97
C PHE A 160 -13.46 -6.42 10.65
N ASN A 161 -13.25 -6.46 11.96
CA ASN A 161 -13.61 -7.59 12.82
C ASN A 161 -14.09 -7.02 14.17
N GLN A 162 -15.39 -7.07 14.41
CA GLN A 162 -16.06 -6.26 15.44
C GLN A 162 -15.59 -4.81 15.41
N CYS A 163 -15.53 -4.28 14.18
CA CYS A 163 -14.91 -3.02 13.75
C CYS A 163 -13.39 -2.97 13.94
N GLY A 164 -12.87 -3.43 15.08
CA GLY A 164 -11.44 -3.44 15.38
C GLY A 164 -10.90 -2.05 15.70
N LEU A 165 -9.56 -1.92 15.68
CA LEU A 165 -8.85 -0.72 16.14
C LEU A 165 -8.11 0.03 15.03
N ALA A 166 -8.14 -0.47 13.79
CA ALA A 166 -7.64 0.21 12.60
C ALA A 166 -8.77 0.43 11.60
N ASN A 167 -8.81 1.63 11.01
CA ASN A 167 -9.53 1.93 9.76
C ASN A 167 -8.88 3.14 9.09
N LEU A 168 -8.05 2.89 8.08
CA LEU A 168 -7.30 3.96 7.42
C LEU A 168 -8.07 4.63 6.26
N ASN A 169 -9.26 4.12 5.92
CA ASN A 169 -10.04 4.56 4.78
C ASN A 169 -11.06 5.66 5.13
N GLY A 170 -11.08 6.13 6.39
CA GLY A 170 -11.89 7.27 6.80
C GLY A 170 -11.42 8.59 6.18
N SER A 171 -12.33 9.55 6.04
CA SER A 171 -12.00 10.87 5.52
C SER A 171 -11.27 11.75 6.55
N PRO A 172 -10.30 12.56 6.11
CA PRO A 172 -9.76 13.66 6.90
C PRO A 172 -10.71 14.88 6.83
N GLU A 173 -11.79 14.83 7.61
CA GLU A 173 -12.76 15.92 7.91
C GLU A 173 -13.55 16.56 6.74
N ASP A 174 -14.81 16.90 7.03
CA ASP A 174 -15.52 18.06 6.46
C ASP A 174 -15.72 19.05 7.62
N ASP A 175 -14.85 20.06 7.69
CA ASP A 175 -14.97 21.21 8.58
C ASP A 175 -16.18 22.05 8.17
N GLU A 176 -17.27 22.05 8.94
CA GLU A 176 -18.06 23.28 9.12
C GLU A 176 -19.12 23.24 10.24
N HIS A 177 -19.50 22.09 10.81
CA HIS A 177 -20.71 22.07 11.67
C HIS A 177 -20.66 21.38 13.04
N ASN A 178 -19.59 20.70 13.48
CA ASN A 178 -19.64 20.03 14.79
C ASN A 178 -18.38 20.18 15.65
N GLN A 179 -18.63 20.44 16.93
CA GLN A 179 -17.70 20.80 17.99
C GLN A 179 -16.75 19.65 18.40
N GLY A 180 -15.80 19.28 17.54
CA GLY A 180 -14.70 18.42 17.93
C GLY A 180 -14.02 17.77 16.74
N GLN A 181 -12.75 18.16 16.53
CA GLN A 181 -11.83 17.55 15.57
C GLN A 181 -11.74 16.04 15.81
N ARG A 182 -12.34 15.24 14.94
CA ARG A 182 -12.20 13.78 14.94
C ARG A 182 -12.12 13.33 13.49
N THR A 183 -10.89 13.18 13.01
CA THR A 183 -10.60 12.49 11.74
C THR A 183 -11.20 11.09 11.78
N HIS A 184 -11.79 10.63 10.67
CA HIS A 184 -12.30 9.25 10.59
C HIS A 184 -11.20 8.22 10.29
N ILE A 185 -9.96 8.68 10.04
CA ILE A 185 -8.77 7.83 9.98
C ILE A 185 -8.43 7.36 11.40
N LEU A 186 -8.46 6.04 11.60
CA LEU A 186 -8.32 5.38 12.89
C LEU A 186 -7.08 4.47 12.94
N TRP A 187 -6.23 4.70 13.94
CA TRP A 187 -5.16 3.79 14.37
C TRP A 187 -5.02 3.87 15.89
N ASP A 188 -5.91 3.19 16.60
CA ASP A 188 -6.16 3.47 18.02
C ASP A 188 -5.00 3.12 18.96
N THR A 189 -4.08 2.25 18.54
CA THR A 189 -2.90 1.88 19.33
C THR A 189 -1.81 2.96 19.33
N TRP A 190 -1.91 3.98 18.48
CA TRP A 190 -0.96 5.09 18.44
C TRP A 190 -1.41 6.21 19.39
N ARG A 191 -0.92 6.15 20.63
CA ARG A 191 -1.37 7.02 21.73
C ARG A 191 -0.23 7.78 22.39
N GLN A 192 -0.53 8.98 22.88
CA GLN A 192 0.30 9.76 23.80
C GLN A 192 -0.43 9.92 25.14
N ASN A 193 0.18 9.45 26.23
CA ASN A 193 -0.41 9.50 27.58
C ASN A 193 -1.84 8.91 27.65
N GLY A 194 -2.10 7.83 26.89
CA GLY A 194 -3.40 7.17 26.83
C GLY A 194 -4.40 7.80 25.84
N VAL A 195 -4.09 8.94 25.22
CA VAL A 195 -4.95 9.61 24.24
C VAL A 195 -4.49 9.26 22.81
N PRO A 196 -5.36 8.78 21.90
CA PRO A 196 -5.01 8.54 20.50
C PRO A 196 -4.57 9.81 19.79
N HIS A 197 -3.57 9.70 18.92
CA HIS A 197 -3.21 10.79 18.01
C HIS A 197 -4.31 11.02 16.97
N VAL A 198 -4.60 12.29 16.67
CA VAL A 198 -5.45 12.67 15.53
C VAL A 198 -4.61 12.57 14.26
N ILE A 199 -5.02 11.73 13.31
CA ILE A 199 -4.22 11.38 12.13
C ILE A 199 -4.53 12.33 11.00
N LYS A 200 -3.53 13.13 10.61
CA LYS A 200 -3.60 14.10 9.51
C LYS A 200 -3.40 13.43 8.15
N SER A 201 -2.51 12.44 8.06
CA SER A 201 -2.29 11.70 6.82
C SER A 201 -1.74 10.31 7.07
N VAL A 202 -2.03 9.41 6.13
CA VAL A 202 -1.59 8.03 6.16
C VAL A 202 -1.16 7.58 4.77
N THR A 203 -0.21 6.65 4.69
CA THR A 203 0.13 5.97 3.44
C THR A 203 0.42 4.50 3.70
N MET A 204 -0.23 3.62 2.92
CA MET A 204 0.10 2.19 2.85
C MET A 204 1.01 1.94 1.65
N LYS A 205 2.15 1.28 1.89
CA LYS A 205 3.12 0.90 0.86
C LYS A 205 3.42 -0.58 0.95
N VAL A 206 3.57 -1.22 -0.20
CA VAL A 206 4.00 -2.61 -0.28
C VAL A 206 5.40 -2.70 -0.88
N ARG A 207 6.24 -3.59 -0.36
CA ARG A 207 7.55 -3.90 -0.94
C ARG A 207 7.85 -5.37 -0.89
N ARG A 208 8.52 -5.89 -1.91
CA ARG A 208 9.05 -7.24 -1.93
C ARG A 208 10.12 -7.42 -0.86
N ILE A 209 10.10 -8.56 -0.15
CA ILE A 209 11.16 -8.98 0.78
C ILE A 209 11.91 -10.15 0.13
N ALA A 210 13.24 -10.12 0.18
CA ALA A 210 14.04 -11.26 -0.24
C ALA A 210 13.85 -12.41 0.75
N THR A 211 13.42 -13.57 0.27
CA THR A 211 13.48 -14.82 1.01
C THR A 211 14.93 -15.31 0.96
N ASN A 212 15.60 -15.32 2.11
CA ASN A 212 16.88 -16.03 2.23
C ASN A 212 16.55 -17.53 2.22
N ASN A 213 16.73 -18.18 1.07
CA ASN A 213 16.83 -19.64 1.00
C ASN A 213 18.19 -20.10 1.50
#